data_AF-A0A3A6RJP5-F1
#
_entry.id   AF-A0A3A6RJP5-F1
#
_cell.length_a   1.000
_cell.length_b   1.000
_cell.length_c   1.000
_cell.angle_alpha   90.00
_cell.angle_beta   90.00
_cell.angle_gamma   90.00
#
_symmetry.space_group_name_H-M   'P 1'
#
loop_
_entity.id
_entity.type
_entity.pdbx_description
1 polymer ?
#
loop_
_entity_poly.entity_id
_entity_poly.type
_entity_poly.pdbx_seq_one_letter_code
_entity_poly.pdbx_strand_id
1 'polypeptide(L)'
;MHLIDRYELTIPGHMRLVDARSALNYLERFVKSSEGPLNPELLAEKLEPLVEALNDAADDTRPVDGRDAFMRQACDWDYIALSPREREMLHELRSCSEEGQEDIYRMISDTLDRKPMPAPQ
;
A
#
# COMPACT_ATOMS: atom_id res chain seq x y z
N MET A 1 -7.11 -15.46 -0.83
CA MET A 1 -7.87 -14.20 -0.87
C MET A 1 -6.99 -13.15 -0.20
N HIS A 2 -6.42 -12.22 -0.97
CA HIS A 2 -5.61 -11.14 -0.41
C HIS A 2 -6.55 -10.20 0.35
N LEU A 3 -6.32 -10.03 1.66
CA LEU A 3 -7.14 -9.15 2.49
C LEU A 3 -6.65 -7.71 2.24
N ILE A 4 -7.54 -6.88 1.70
CA ILE A 4 -7.33 -5.43 1.67
C ILE A 4 -7.38 -4.96 3.12
N ASP A 5 -6.25 -4.48 3.65
CA ASP A 5 -6.16 -3.98 5.03
C ASP A 5 -6.20 -2.45 5.09
N ARG A 6 -5.91 -1.76 3.98
CA ARG A 6 -6.03 -0.30 3.86
C ARG A 6 -6.30 0.16 2.42
N TYR A 7 -6.85 1.38 2.31
CA TYR A 7 -6.94 2.12 1.06
C TYR A 7 -5.95 3.27 1.09
N GLU A 8 -5.16 3.38 0.03
CA GLU A 8 -4.28 4.53 -0.18
C GLU A 8 -4.92 5.47 -1.20
N LEU A 9 -4.68 6.76 -0.99
CA LEU A 9 -5.19 7.83 -1.82
C LEU A 9 -4.01 8.67 -2.28
N THR A 10 -3.95 9.03 -3.56
CA THR A 10 -2.86 9.89 -4.04
C THR A 10 -3.05 11.33 -3.55
N ILE A 11 -2.02 12.17 -3.71
CA ILE A 11 -2.11 13.60 -3.35
C ILE A 11 -3.26 14.29 -4.10
N PRO A 12 -3.40 14.14 -5.44
CA PRO A 12 -4.60 14.57 -6.18
C PRO A 12 -5.92 14.13 -5.55
N GLY A 13 -6.11 12.85 -5.25
CA GLY A 13 -7.33 12.34 -4.60
C GLY A 13 -7.56 12.98 -3.23
N HIS A 14 -6.50 13.24 -2.47
CA HIS A 14 -6.61 13.93 -1.18
C HIS A 14 -7.10 15.38 -1.34
N MET A 15 -6.66 16.08 -2.39
CA MET A 15 -7.18 17.41 -2.73
C MET A 15 -8.66 17.35 -3.10
N ARG A 16 -9.11 16.31 -3.81
CA ARG A 16 -10.54 16.12 -4.10
C ARG A 16 -11.39 15.90 -2.84
N LEU A 17 -10.86 15.23 -1.81
CA LEU A 17 -11.54 15.17 -0.50
C LEU A 17 -11.64 16.55 0.19
N VAL A 18 -10.65 17.42 0.00
CA VAL A 18 -10.70 18.81 0.49
C VAL A 18 -11.77 19.61 -0.27
N ASP A 19 -11.89 19.40 -1.58
CA ASP A 19 -12.94 20.00 -2.41
C ASP A 19 -14.33 19.51 -1.97
N ALA A 20 -14.49 18.20 -1.78
CA ALA A 20 -15.73 17.59 -1.27
C ALA A 20 -16.13 18.18 0.08
N ARG A 21 -15.19 18.32 1.02
CA ARG A 21 -15.45 18.98 2.32
C ARG A 21 -15.91 20.42 2.14
N SER A 22 -15.30 21.16 1.21
CA SER A 22 -15.66 22.55 0.93
C SER A 22 -17.06 22.65 0.31
N ALA A 23 -17.40 21.75 -0.61
CA ALA A 23 -18.73 21.64 -1.21
C ALA A 23 -19.80 21.27 -0.17
N LEU A 24 -19.48 20.35 0.75
CA LEU A 24 -20.37 19.97 1.85
C LEU A 24 -20.64 21.14 2.80
N ASN A 25 -19.61 21.91 3.17
CA ASN A 25 -19.77 23.11 4.00
C ASN A 25 -20.64 24.16 3.31
N TYR A 26 -20.50 24.31 2.00
CA TYR A 26 -21.33 25.21 1.21
C TYR A 26 -22.79 24.74 1.19
N LEU A 27 -23.03 23.45 0.95
CA LEU A 27 -24.36 22.84 0.97
C LEU A 27 -25.02 22.99 2.36
N GLU A 28 -24.27 22.76 3.43
CA GLU A 28 -24.76 22.93 4.80
C GLU A 28 -25.21 24.37 5.06
N ARG A 29 -24.42 25.36 4.64
CA ARG A 29 -24.79 26.78 4.74
C ARG A 29 -26.04 27.11 3.91
N PHE A 30 -26.12 26.57 2.70
CA PHE A 30 -27.28 26.75 1.84
C PHE A 30 -28.56 26.22 2.49
N VAL A 31 -28.53 24.98 3.00
CA VAL A 31 -29.66 24.37 3.72
C VAL A 31 -30.04 25.19 4.95
N LYS A 32 -29.05 25.61 5.76
CA LYS A 32 -29.29 26.43 6.97
C LYS A 32 -29.84 27.82 6.68
N SER A 33 -29.53 28.38 5.51
CA SER A 33 -30.03 29.70 5.09
C SER A 33 -31.43 29.68 4.49
N SER A 34 -32.00 28.49 4.26
CA SER A 34 -33.33 28.35 3.67
C SER A 34 -34.40 28.48 4.74
N GLU A 35 -35.30 29.45 4.59
CA GLU A 35 -36.44 29.68 5.49
C GLU A 35 -37.67 28.82 5.13
N GLY A 36 -37.53 27.79 4.30
CA GLY A 36 -38.65 27.00 3.81
C GLY A 36 -38.25 25.67 3.16
N PRO A 37 -39.22 24.94 2.59
CA PRO A 37 -38.94 23.69 1.88
C PRO A 37 -38.02 23.96 0.68
N LEU A 38 -36.93 23.19 0.62
CA LEU A 38 -35.94 23.28 -0.44
C LEU A 38 -36.48 22.73 -1.75
N ASN A 39 -36.26 23.46 -2.85
CA ASN A 39 -36.54 22.93 -4.19
C ASN A 39 -35.58 21.74 -4.45
N PRO A 40 -36.08 20.52 -4.74
CA PRO A 40 -35.27 19.35 -5.05
C PRO A 40 -34.30 19.53 -6.23
N GLU A 41 -34.71 20.26 -7.27
CA GLU A 41 -33.88 20.50 -8.46
C GLU A 41 -32.68 21.39 -8.12
N LEU A 42 -32.94 22.45 -7.36
CA LEU A 42 -31.89 23.33 -6.86
C LEU A 42 -30.97 22.59 -5.89
N LEU A 43 -31.51 21.72 -5.03
CA LEU A 43 -30.72 20.91 -4.13
C LEU A 43 -29.80 19.93 -4.88
N ALA A 44 -30.31 19.31 -5.95
CA ALA A 44 -29.53 18.42 -6.81
C ALA A 44 -28.36 19.17 -7.48
N GLU A 45 -28.62 20.37 -8.02
CA GLU A 45 -27.58 21.23 -8.60
C GLU A 45 -26.51 21.59 -7.56
N LYS A 46 -26.89 21.87 -6.31
CA LYS A 46 -25.93 22.22 -5.24
C LYS A 46 -25.18 21.00 -4.69
N LEU A 47 -25.70 19.79 -4.88
CA LEU A 47 -25.06 18.52 -4.52
C LEU A 47 -24.02 18.07 -5.54
N GLU A 48 -24.17 18.46 -6.81
CA GLU A 48 -23.32 18.00 -7.92
C GLU A 48 -21.80 18.16 -7.65
N PRO A 49 -21.30 19.32 -7.15
CA PRO A 49 -19.87 19.47 -6.86
C PRO A 49 -19.36 18.55 -5.75
N LEU A 50 -20.21 18.21 -4.78
CA LEU A 50 -19.86 17.27 -3.71
C LEU A 50 -19.76 15.85 -4.28
N VAL A 51 -20.73 15.46 -5.10
CA VAL A 51 -20.76 14.12 -5.72
C VAL A 51 -19.58 13.91 -6.65
N GLU A 52 -19.29 14.91 -7.50
CA GLU A 52 -18.14 14.87 -8.42
C GLU A 52 -16.82 14.71 -7.65
N ALA A 53 -16.59 15.54 -6.63
CA ALA A 53 -15.36 15.48 -5.84
C ALA A 53 -15.20 14.16 -5.06
N LEU A 54 -16.30 13.56 -4.58
CA LEU A 54 -16.27 12.27 -3.91
C LEU A 54 -16.00 11.11 -4.90
N ASN A 55 -16.59 11.17 -6.10
CA ASN A 55 -16.33 10.17 -7.14
C ASN A 55 -14.87 10.24 -7.61
N ASP A 56 -14.35 11.44 -7.88
CA ASP A 56 -12.94 11.62 -8.24
C ASP A 56 -11.99 11.11 -7.16
N ALA A 57 -12.31 11.34 -5.89
CA ALA A 57 -11.51 10.80 -4.78
C ALA A 57 -11.60 9.28 -4.71
N ALA A 58 -12.79 8.69 -4.94
CA ALA A 58 -12.98 7.25 -4.94
C ALA A 58 -12.23 6.58 -6.10
N ASP A 59 -12.27 7.14 -7.30
CA ASP A 59 -11.55 6.63 -8.47
C ASP A 59 -10.03 6.63 -8.27
N ASP A 60 -9.54 7.56 -7.44
CA ASP A 60 -8.13 7.66 -7.09
C ASP A 60 -7.74 6.85 -5.84
N THR A 61 -8.70 6.20 -5.18
CA THR A 61 -8.39 5.22 -4.12
C THR A 61 -7.89 3.91 -4.72
N ARG A 62 -6.84 3.36 -4.12
CA ARG A 62 -6.33 2.03 -4.46
C ARG A 62 -6.35 1.13 -3.23
N PRO A 63 -6.89 -0.08 -3.36
CA PRO A 63 -6.76 -1.07 -2.31
C PRO A 63 -5.30 -1.49 -2.20
N VAL A 64 -4.78 -1.52 -0.99
CA VAL A 64 -3.41 -1.93 -0.70
C VAL A 64 -3.44 -3.11 0.25
N ASP A 65 -2.73 -4.17 -0.13
CA ASP A 65 -2.35 -5.25 0.77
C ASP A 65 -1.12 -4.74 1.55
N GLY A 66 -1.24 -4.56 2.87
CA GLY A 66 -0.17 -4.08 3.73
C GLY A 66 1.10 -4.94 3.63
N ARG A 67 0.97 -6.22 3.26
CA ARG A 67 2.13 -7.06 2.93
C ARG A 67 2.82 -6.59 1.67
N ASP A 68 2.09 -6.30 0.60
CA ASP A 68 2.68 -5.84 -0.67
C ASP A 68 3.31 -4.45 -0.52
N ALA A 69 2.67 -3.54 0.24
CA ALA A 69 3.25 -2.24 0.55
C ALA A 69 4.52 -2.35 1.39
N PHE A 70 4.52 -3.22 2.42
CA PHE A 70 5.72 -3.50 3.19
C PHE A 70 6.84 -4.08 2.31
N MET A 71 6.53 -5.02 1.43
CA MET A 71 7.52 -5.64 0.53
C MET A 71 8.09 -4.63 -0.46
N ARG A 72 7.27 -3.73 -1.02
CA ARG A 72 7.77 -2.63 -1.87
C ARG A 72 8.69 -1.69 -1.10
N GLN A 73 8.28 -1.27 0.09
CA GLN A 73 9.09 -0.38 0.93
C GLN A 73 10.40 -1.06 1.37
N ALA A 74 10.36 -2.37 1.66
CA ALA A 74 11.56 -3.14 1.96
C ALA A 74 12.52 -3.18 0.76
N CYS A 75 12.01 -3.40 -0.46
CA CYS A 75 12.81 -3.31 -1.68
C CYS A 75 13.42 -1.91 -1.86
N ASP A 76 12.66 -0.84 -1.64
CA ASP A 76 13.15 0.54 -1.75
C ASP A 76 14.24 0.89 -0.71
N TRP A 77 14.24 0.18 0.42
CA TRP A 77 15.27 0.30 1.47
C TRP A 77 16.45 -0.66 1.29
N ASP A 78 16.56 -1.34 0.14
CA ASP A 78 17.54 -2.41 -0.12
C ASP A 78 17.48 -3.56 0.91
N TYR A 79 16.35 -3.71 1.64
CA TYR A 79 16.10 -4.92 2.40
C TYR A 79 15.83 -6.05 1.40
N ILE A 80 16.65 -7.09 1.44
CA ILE A 80 16.43 -8.29 0.64
C ILE A 80 15.09 -8.88 1.08
N ALA A 81 14.08 -8.66 0.24
CA ALA A 81 12.78 -9.29 0.31
C ALA A 81 12.97 -10.79 0.07
N LEU A 82 13.26 -11.53 1.14
CA LEU A 82 13.42 -12.98 1.09
C LEU A 82 12.15 -13.61 0.52
N SER A 83 12.28 -14.40 -0.53
CA SER A 83 11.22 -15.26 -1.04
C SER A 83 10.71 -16.19 0.08
N PRO A 84 9.48 -16.73 -0.02
CA PRO A 84 8.96 -17.66 0.99
C PRO A 84 9.94 -18.81 1.30
N ARG A 85 10.58 -19.35 0.26
CA ARG A 85 11.58 -20.40 0.37
C ARG A 85 12.84 -19.95 1.12
N GLU A 86 13.33 -18.74 0.86
CA GLU A 86 14.50 -18.19 1.57
C GLU A 86 14.18 -17.89 3.04
N ARG A 87 12.94 -17.48 3.35
CA ARG A 87 12.48 -17.29 4.74
C ARG A 87 12.42 -18.61 5.49
N GLU A 88 11.86 -19.66 4.87
CA GLU A 88 11.82 -21.01 5.44
C GLU A 88 13.23 -21.55 5.68
N MET A 89 14.10 -21.44 4.67
CA MET A 89 15.49 -21.87 4.79
C MET A 89 16.24 -21.12 5.91
N LEU A 90 16.08 -19.80 6.01
CA LEU A 90 16.69 -19.02 7.10
C LEU A 90 16.13 -19.39 8.48
N HIS A 91 14.85 -19.73 8.56
CA HIS A 91 14.25 -20.22 9.80
C HIS A 91 14.84 -21.57 10.21
N GLU A 92 14.98 -22.51 9.27
CA GLU A 92 15.62 -23.82 9.51
C GLU A 92 17.08 -23.64 9.97
N LEU A 93 17.85 -22.78 9.29
CA LEU A 93 19.23 -22.48 9.67
C LEU A 93 19.37 -21.94 11.09
N ARG A 94 18.48 -21.01 11.49
CA ARG A 94 18.47 -20.45 12.85
C ARG A 94 18.06 -21.47 13.91
N SER A 95 17.34 -22.51 13.51
CA SER A 95 16.86 -23.57 14.40
C SER A 95 17.89 -24.69 14.59
N CYS A 96 18.97 -24.71 13.81
CA CYS A 96 20.07 -25.65 13.98
C CYS A 96 20.87 -25.38 15.27
N SER A 97 21.41 -26.45 15.86
CA SER A 97 22.45 -26.37 16.89
C SER A 97 23.72 -25.71 16.33
N GLU A 98 24.61 -25.24 17.20
CA GLU A 98 25.90 -24.63 16.80
C GLU A 98 26.71 -25.55 15.88
N GLU A 99 26.82 -26.84 16.23
CA GLU A 99 27.49 -27.86 15.40
C GLU A 99 26.84 -28.00 14.01
N GLY A 100 25.50 -28.01 13.96
CA GLY A 100 24.78 -28.05 12.69
C GLY A 100 24.97 -26.79 11.84
N GLN A 101 25.12 -25.62 12.48
CA GLN A 101 25.42 -24.37 11.77
C GLN A 101 26.83 -24.40 11.18
N GLU A 102 27.83 -24.87 11.94
CA GLU A 102 29.21 -25.02 11.45
C GLU A 102 29.32 -25.98 10.26
N ASP A 103 28.60 -27.10 10.29
CA ASP A 103 28.56 -28.04 9.18
C ASP A 103 27.96 -27.45 7.92
N ILE A 104 26.89 -26.66 8.07
CA ILE A 104 26.28 -25.95 6.95
C ILE A 104 27.25 -24.90 6.39
N TYR A 105 27.92 -24.12 7.25
CA TYR A 105 28.93 -23.16 6.81
C TYR A 105 30.05 -23.84 6.01
N ARG A 106 30.56 -24.97 6.51
CA ARG A 106 31.60 -25.76 5.84
C ARG A 106 31.14 -26.25 4.46
N MET A 107 29.92 -26.77 4.38
CA MET A 107 29.34 -27.25 3.11
C MET A 107 29.16 -26.12 2.09
N ILE A 108 28.75 -24.93 2.54
CA ILE A 108 28.63 -23.75 1.67
C ILE A 108 30.01 -23.32 1.16
N SER A 109 31.00 -23.23 2.04
CA SER A 109 32.39 -22.90 1.67
C SER A 109 32.94 -23.88 0.63
N ASP A 110 32.83 -25.18 0.88
CA ASP A 110 33.26 -26.23 -0.06
C ASP A 110 32.56 -26.12 -1.42
N THR A 111 31.30 -25.72 -1.43
CA THR A 111 30.52 -25.56 -2.66
C THR A 111 30.96 -24.32 -3.45
N LEU A 112 31.25 -23.21 -2.77
CA LEU A 112 31.76 -21.99 -3.39
C LEU A 112 33.15 -22.21 -3.98
N ASP A 113 34.02 -22.91 -3.28
CA ASP A 113 35.37 -23.24 -3.75
C ASP A 113 35.37 -24.13 -5.00
N ARG A 114 34.33 -24.96 -5.17
CA ARG A 114 34.15 -25.82 -6.36
C ARG A 114 33.47 -25.10 -7.52
N LYS A 115 32.84 -23.95 -7.30
CA LYS A 115 32.12 -23.22 -8.34
C LYS A 115 33.15 -22.40 -9.13
N PRO A 116 33.33 -22.63 -10.45
CA PRO A 116 34.28 -21.85 -11.23
C PRO A 116 33.86 -20.38 -11.21
N MET A 117 34.77 -19.48 -10.84
CA MET A 117 34.56 -18.05 -11.06
C MET A 117 34.36 -17.82 -12.56
N PRO A 118 33.37 -17.00 -12.98
CA PRO A 118 33.31 -16.54 -14.36
C PRO A 118 34.64 -15.87 -14.69
N ALA A 119 35.26 -16.26 -15.82
CA ALA A 119 36.49 -15.63 -16.26
C ALA A 119 36.26 -14.10 -16.38
N PRO A 120 37.20 -13.26 -15.89
CA PRO A 120 37.10 -11.82 -16.08
C PRO A 120 37.03 -11.51 -17.59
N GLN A 121 36.04 -10.72 -17.99
CA GLN A 121 35.90 -10.21 -19.36
C GLN A 121 36.99 -9.18 -19.68
#